data_AF-A0A4U7F1Q7-F1
#
_entry.id   AF-A0A4U7F1Q7-F1
#
_cell.length_a   1.000
_cell.length_b   1.000
_cell.length_c   1.000
_cell.angle_alpha   90.00
_cell.angle_beta   90.00
_cell.angle_gamma   90.00
#
_symmetry.space_group_name_H-M   'P 1'
#
loop_
_entity.id
_entity.type
_entity.pdbx_description
1 polymer ?
#
loop_
_entity_poly.entity_id
_entity_poly.type
_entity_poly.pdbx_seq_one_letter_code
_entity_poly.pdbx_strand_id
1 'polypeptide(L)'
;MADTLDFDLDHPIEAVMEFLDSVNGFRERYQDFEEEMNNQGSLEKKLTTLDVRGREPSLLAFLYRARGGYHYMNQMQEQGQVVIPADTADAMHLGMAIQMLEGEGVPIVDPSGDGLDQGIEDIYAQRMVDEENFWDTFYELERAAWLANAQFDIQLVHERGGQSGPDIVLKSEDDVWIECKNKRDRTPSEWDRERAGRLIGDRLWQEHNLEEDIGDSSFAVTISSNVDPGEAFVDELSEEVARVVREQEEFSTIKVDGHPFEIRLEDYKPGSRTIELSDDEMEQLRASGDLRILEPFSHLDYGIDPFHGQGHGVPNARYLGENEFEILNAHIIEFDVPWDIEYHEWIRNTVNGVRSQFPNHSPIVVYIYVPMGIIYTMKNEWVVNHEDDLVTKWQRLGERIIGVFNETDRISAVVITTRAMVQKGEAVETARPIQPIFHRYPDTNLPTDFSAHLVNSMQIDAVASQPMQGALRRQHPY
;
A
#
# COMPACT_ATOMS: atom_id res chain seq x y z
N MET A 1 19.14 18.88 -19.88
CA MET A 1 18.48 18.25 -21.03
C MET A 1 17.91 16.97 -20.48
N ALA A 2 16.59 16.84 -20.46
CA ALA A 2 15.94 15.63 -19.96
C ALA A 2 15.96 14.65 -21.13
N ASP A 3 16.89 13.70 -21.09
CA ASP A 3 16.78 12.50 -21.90
C ASP A 3 15.59 11.74 -21.33
N THR A 4 14.46 11.81 -22.02
CA THR A 4 13.34 10.91 -21.82
C THR A 4 13.86 9.51 -22.14
N LEU A 5 14.03 8.69 -21.11
CA LEU A 5 14.12 7.24 -21.26
C LEU A 5 12.86 6.81 -22.00
N ASP A 6 13.03 6.44 -23.27
CA ASP A 6 12.00 5.86 -24.13
C ASP A 6 11.79 4.42 -23.61
N PHE A 7 11.07 4.29 -22.51
CA PHE A 7 10.65 3.00 -21.99
C PHE A 7 9.54 2.48 -22.88
N ASP A 8 9.80 1.37 -23.56
CA ASP A 8 8.78 0.60 -24.25
C ASP A 8 7.83 0.03 -23.17
N LEU A 9 6.75 0.75 -22.89
CA LEU A 9 5.79 0.45 -21.81
C LEU A 9 5.08 -0.90 -22.02
N ASP A 10 5.26 -1.55 -23.18
CA ASP A 10 4.74 -2.87 -23.53
C ASP A 10 5.39 -4.05 -22.78
N HIS A 11 6.54 -3.84 -22.14
CA HIS A 11 7.33 -4.92 -21.52
C HIS A 11 7.59 -4.89 -19.98
N PRO A 12 7.26 -3.87 -19.16
CA PRO A 12 7.64 -3.88 -17.74
C PRO A 12 7.06 -5.04 -16.92
N ILE A 13 5.82 -5.45 -17.19
CA ILE A 13 5.21 -6.59 -16.48
C ILE A 13 5.81 -7.92 -16.94
N GLU A 14 6.07 -8.06 -18.24
CA GLU A 14 6.78 -9.21 -18.77
C GLU A 14 8.21 -9.27 -18.23
N ALA A 15 8.88 -8.14 -18.00
CA ALA A 15 10.19 -8.11 -17.35
C ALA A 15 10.13 -8.68 -15.92
N VAL A 16 9.08 -8.37 -15.15
CA VAL A 16 8.87 -9.00 -13.82
C VAL A 16 8.62 -10.51 -13.98
N MET A 17 7.82 -10.93 -14.96
CA MET A 17 7.56 -12.35 -15.20
C MET A 17 8.81 -13.12 -15.65
N GLU A 18 9.59 -12.57 -16.57
CA GLU A 18 10.86 -13.12 -17.05
C GLU A 18 11.86 -13.23 -15.91
N PHE A 19 11.98 -12.19 -15.09
CA PHE A 19 12.83 -12.21 -13.89
C PHE A 19 12.46 -13.36 -12.93
N LEU A 20 11.17 -13.61 -12.74
CA LEU A 20 10.68 -14.68 -11.86
C LEU A 20 10.75 -16.08 -12.50
N ASP A 21 10.86 -16.19 -13.82
CA ASP A 21 11.02 -17.47 -14.51
C ASP A 21 12.35 -18.17 -14.21
N SER A 22 13.35 -17.42 -13.72
CA SER A 22 14.59 -17.98 -13.16
C SER A 22 14.32 -18.96 -12.01
N VAL A 23 13.20 -18.78 -11.30
CA VAL A 23 12.76 -19.69 -10.24
C VAL A 23 12.01 -20.85 -10.86
N ASN A 24 12.63 -22.03 -10.79
CA ASN A 24 12.09 -23.25 -11.39
C ASN A 24 10.63 -23.52 -10.96
N GLY A 25 9.74 -23.68 -11.95
CA GLY A 25 8.33 -23.96 -11.75
C GLY A 25 7.46 -22.75 -11.43
N PHE A 26 8.01 -21.53 -11.39
CA PHE A 26 7.21 -20.32 -11.15
C PHE A 26 6.14 -20.11 -12.23
N ARG A 27 6.51 -20.19 -13.51
CA ARG A 27 5.58 -20.01 -14.64
C ARG A 27 4.42 -21.01 -14.62
N GLU A 28 4.69 -22.27 -14.29
CA GLU A 28 3.67 -23.31 -14.15
C GLU A 28 2.72 -22.99 -12.98
N ARG A 29 3.26 -22.61 -11.81
CA ARG A 29 2.45 -22.15 -10.66
C ARG A 29 1.56 -20.95 -10.99
N TYR A 30 2.09 -19.98 -11.74
CA TYR A 30 1.30 -18.82 -12.16
C TYR A 30 0.22 -19.18 -13.18
N GLN A 31 0.52 -20.07 -14.14
CA GLN A 31 -0.46 -20.58 -15.09
C GLN A 31 -1.57 -21.38 -14.39
N ASP A 32 -1.22 -22.24 -13.45
CA ASP A 32 -2.20 -22.98 -12.64
C ASP A 32 -3.10 -22.01 -11.84
N PHE A 33 -2.51 -20.95 -11.29
CA PHE A 33 -3.25 -19.89 -10.60
C PHE A 33 -4.19 -19.14 -11.55
N GLU A 34 -3.71 -18.74 -12.72
CA GLU A 34 -4.49 -18.06 -13.76
C GLU A 34 -5.65 -18.95 -14.24
N GLU A 35 -5.40 -20.24 -14.48
CA GLU A 35 -6.43 -21.22 -14.84
C GLU A 35 -7.45 -21.40 -13.71
N GLU A 36 -7.01 -21.52 -12.46
CA GLU A 36 -7.91 -21.59 -11.31
C GLU A 36 -8.82 -20.36 -11.25
N MET A 37 -8.23 -19.17 -11.34
CA MET A 37 -8.97 -17.91 -11.33
C MET A 37 -9.92 -17.81 -12.51
N ASN A 38 -9.52 -18.27 -13.68
CA ASN A 38 -10.38 -18.27 -14.87
C ASN A 38 -11.54 -19.27 -14.77
N ASN A 39 -11.33 -20.40 -14.10
CA ASN A 39 -12.29 -21.51 -13.96
C ASN A 39 -13.31 -21.33 -12.82
N GLN A 40 -13.14 -20.35 -11.93
CA GLN A 40 -14.07 -20.11 -10.80
C GLN A 40 -15.49 -19.63 -11.21
N GLY A 41 -15.76 -19.47 -12.50
CA GLY A 41 -17.11 -19.24 -13.02
C GLY A 41 -17.54 -17.79 -12.88
N SER A 42 -18.58 -17.52 -12.08
CA SER A 42 -19.13 -16.17 -11.92
C SER A 42 -18.07 -15.21 -11.35
N LEU A 43 -18.14 -13.95 -11.81
CA LEU A 43 -17.28 -12.86 -11.34
C LEU A 43 -17.24 -12.83 -9.80
N GLU A 44 -18.40 -12.95 -9.16
CA GLU A 44 -18.59 -13.02 -7.70
C GLU A 44 -17.72 -14.06 -6.96
N LYS A 45 -17.49 -15.25 -7.55
CA LYS A 45 -16.63 -16.29 -6.96
C LYS A 45 -15.14 -16.03 -7.15
N LYS A 46 -14.77 -15.42 -8.27
CA LYS A 46 -13.40 -14.92 -8.50
C LYS A 46 -13.06 -13.83 -7.50
N LEU A 47 -14.01 -12.93 -7.25
CA LEU A 47 -13.92 -11.82 -6.32
C LEU A 47 -13.76 -12.29 -4.87
N THR A 48 -14.64 -13.18 -4.39
CA THR A 48 -14.49 -13.76 -3.05
C THR A 48 -13.20 -14.54 -2.91
N THR A 49 -12.71 -15.25 -3.94
CA THR A 49 -11.47 -16.02 -3.79
C THR A 49 -10.22 -15.15 -3.79
N LEU A 50 -10.19 -14.05 -4.56
CA LEU A 50 -9.10 -13.06 -4.50
C LEU A 50 -9.07 -12.32 -3.16
N ASP A 51 -10.23 -11.99 -2.58
CA ASP A 51 -10.33 -11.31 -1.27
C ASP A 51 -10.21 -12.27 -0.06
N VAL A 52 -10.60 -13.54 -0.21
CA VAL A 52 -10.45 -14.58 0.83
C VAL A 52 -9.02 -15.14 0.86
N ARG A 53 -8.34 -15.20 -0.29
CA ARG A 53 -6.90 -15.51 -0.37
C ARG A 53 -6.02 -14.26 -0.17
N GLY A 54 -6.58 -13.06 -0.28
CA GLY A 54 -5.92 -11.76 -0.03
C GLY A 54 -5.57 -11.46 1.42
N ARG A 55 -5.42 -12.49 2.27
CA ARG A 55 -4.95 -12.38 3.65
C ARG A 55 -3.44 -12.14 3.74
N GLU A 56 -2.71 -12.39 2.65
CA GLU A 56 -1.35 -11.93 2.36
C GLU A 56 -1.31 -11.60 0.85
N PRO A 57 -0.70 -10.50 0.38
CA PRO A 57 -0.65 -10.23 -1.05
C PRO A 57 0.35 -11.21 -1.67
N SER A 58 -0.13 -12.41 -2.02
CA SER A 58 0.70 -13.37 -2.74
C SER A 58 1.13 -12.74 -4.06
N LEU A 59 2.42 -12.87 -4.37
CA LEU A 59 3.03 -12.42 -5.62
C LEU A 59 2.16 -12.75 -6.84
N LEU A 60 1.53 -13.93 -6.85
CA LEU A 60 0.64 -14.39 -7.92
C LEU A 60 -0.62 -13.52 -8.08
N ALA A 61 -1.28 -13.15 -6.98
CA ALA A 61 -2.45 -12.28 -7.02
C ALA A 61 -2.09 -10.85 -7.45
N PHE A 62 -0.95 -10.34 -7.00
CA PHE A 62 -0.40 -9.06 -7.46
C PHE A 62 -0.16 -9.06 -8.98
N LEU A 63 0.54 -10.07 -9.51
CA LEU A 63 0.83 -10.18 -10.93
C LEU A 63 -0.43 -10.33 -11.79
N TYR A 64 -1.40 -11.11 -11.32
CA TYR A 64 -2.68 -11.27 -12.00
C TYR A 64 -3.43 -9.93 -12.13
N ARG A 65 -3.53 -9.16 -11.03
CA ARG A 65 -4.14 -7.82 -11.05
C ARG A 65 -3.35 -6.84 -11.92
N ALA A 66 -2.02 -6.85 -11.82
CA ALA A 66 -1.16 -5.97 -12.59
C ALA A 66 -1.29 -6.19 -14.10
N ARG A 67 -1.30 -7.46 -14.56
CA ARG A 67 -1.50 -7.83 -15.96
C ARG A 67 -2.87 -7.39 -16.47
N GLY A 68 -3.90 -7.63 -15.68
CA GLY A 68 -5.25 -7.15 -15.96
C GLY A 68 -5.32 -5.63 -16.12
N GLY A 69 -4.73 -4.90 -15.18
CA GLY A 69 -4.72 -3.44 -15.20
C GLY A 69 -3.82 -2.84 -16.30
N TYR A 70 -2.89 -3.60 -16.87
CA TYR A 70 -2.12 -3.18 -18.04
C TYR A 70 -2.98 -3.17 -19.31
N HIS A 71 -3.77 -4.22 -19.51
CA HIS A 71 -4.80 -4.24 -20.55
C HIS A 71 -5.77 -3.06 -20.37
N TYR A 72 -6.11 -2.74 -19.11
CA TYR A 72 -6.84 -1.52 -18.74
C TYR A 72 -6.18 -0.25 -19.26
N MET A 73 -4.95 0.00 -18.85
CA MET A 73 -4.22 1.21 -19.23
C MET A 73 -4.16 1.42 -20.76
N ASN A 74 -3.80 0.40 -21.52
CA ASN A 74 -3.63 0.50 -22.97
C ASN A 74 -4.94 0.89 -23.67
N GLN A 75 -6.03 0.28 -23.24
CA GLN A 75 -7.33 0.55 -23.82
C GLN A 75 -7.86 1.95 -23.45
N MET A 76 -7.69 2.40 -22.21
CA MET A 76 -8.01 3.80 -21.84
C MET A 76 -7.18 4.81 -22.65
N GLN A 77 -5.90 4.50 -22.91
CA GLN A 77 -5.01 5.35 -23.70
C GLN A 77 -5.50 5.51 -25.15
N GLU A 78 -6.06 4.46 -25.75
CA GLU A 78 -6.69 4.53 -27.08
C GLU A 78 -7.90 5.49 -27.11
N GLN A 79 -8.58 5.69 -25.98
CA GLN A 79 -9.66 6.67 -25.82
C GLN A 79 -9.18 8.08 -25.44
N GLY A 80 -7.88 8.29 -25.32
CA GLY A 80 -7.31 9.55 -24.86
C GLY A 80 -7.46 9.81 -23.36
N GLN A 81 -7.75 8.76 -22.57
CA GLN A 81 -7.71 8.80 -21.12
C GLN A 81 -6.39 8.20 -20.62
N VAL A 82 -5.85 8.72 -19.52
CA VAL A 82 -4.63 8.17 -18.90
C VAL A 82 -4.99 7.73 -17.49
N VAL A 83 -5.19 6.44 -17.32
CA VAL A 83 -5.52 5.82 -16.04
C VAL A 83 -4.63 4.58 -15.89
N ILE A 84 -3.87 4.54 -14.80
CA ILE A 84 -2.94 3.45 -14.50
C ILE A 84 -3.35 2.86 -13.15
N PRO A 85 -3.85 1.61 -13.11
CA PRO A 85 -4.18 0.94 -11.84
C PRO A 85 -2.95 0.78 -10.94
N ALA A 86 -3.14 0.83 -9.62
CA ALA A 86 -2.04 0.82 -8.66
C ALA A 86 -1.14 -0.44 -8.75
N ASP A 87 -1.73 -1.63 -8.85
CA ASP A 87 -0.96 -2.88 -9.01
C ASP A 87 -0.16 -2.90 -10.33
N THR A 88 -0.73 -2.32 -11.39
CA THR A 88 -0.06 -2.18 -12.71
C THR A 88 1.09 -1.20 -12.63
N ALA A 89 0.88 -0.02 -12.04
CA ALA A 89 1.95 0.96 -11.81
C ALA A 89 3.08 0.34 -10.98
N ASP A 90 2.74 -0.37 -9.91
CA ASP A 90 3.71 -1.08 -9.07
C ASP A 90 4.50 -2.12 -9.85
N ALA A 91 3.86 -2.97 -10.64
CA ALA A 91 4.55 -3.96 -11.46
C ALA A 91 5.45 -3.32 -12.51
N MET A 92 5.00 -2.20 -13.11
CA MET A 92 5.83 -1.44 -14.05
C MET A 92 7.07 -0.86 -13.37
N HIS A 93 6.94 -0.29 -12.17
CA HIS A 93 8.10 0.21 -11.42
C HIS A 93 9.06 -0.90 -11.02
N LEU A 94 8.54 -2.05 -10.61
CA LEU A 94 9.37 -3.20 -10.30
C LEU A 94 10.15 -3.67 -11.56
N GLY A 95 9.46 -3.81 -12.69
CA GLY A 95 10.09 -4.18 -13.96
C GLY A 95 11.19 -3.18 -14.37
N MET A 96 10.89 -1.88 -14.28
CA MET A 96 11.88 -0.82 -14.56
C MET A 96 13.07 -0.87 -13.58
N ALA A 97 12.81 -1.11 -12.29
CA ALA A 97 13.86 -1.22 -11.29
C ALA A 97 14.80 -2.40 -11.59
N ILE A 98 14.24 -3.57 -11.91
CA ILE A 98 14.99 -4.77 -12.29
C ILE A 98 15.86 -4.48 -13.52
N GLN A 99 15.24 -4.04 -14.62
CA GLN A 99 15.94 -3.78 -15.88
C GLN A 99 17.07 -2.78 -15.72
N MET A 100 16.86 -1.74 -14.92
CA MET A 100 17.89 -0.72 -14.70
C MET A 100 19.03 -1.25 -13.85
N LEU A 101 18.75 -1.98 -12.77
CA LEU A 101 19.81 -2.55 -11.92
C LEU A 101 20.64 -3.60 -12.67
N GLU A 102 20.00 -4.41 -13.51
CA GLU A 102 20.68 -5.36 -14.41
C GLU A 102 21.49 -4.64 -15.49
N GLY A 103 20.91 -3.61 -16.11
CA GLY A 103 21.55 -2.83 -17.17
C GLY A 103 22.77 -2.04 -16.69
N GLU A 104 22.71 -1.47 -15.49
CA GLU A 104 23.83 -0.78 -14.84
C GLU A 104 24.86 -1.77 -14.25
N GLY A 105 24.53 -3.07 -14.17
CA GLY A 105 25.40 -4.10 -13.62
C GLY A 105 25.69 -3.89 -12.14
N VAL A 106 24.69 -3.48 -11.36
CA VAL A 106 24.84 -3.24 -9.91
C VAL A 106 25.29 -4.52 -9.22
N PRO A 107 26.45 -4.51 -8.53
CA PRO A 107 27.00 -5.72 -7.94
C PRO A 107 26.21 -6.14 -6.71
N ILE A 108 26.19 -7.45 -6.48
CA ILE A 108 25.72 -8.04 -5.22
C ILE A 108 26.94 -8.49 -4.42
N VAL A 109 26.97 -8.09 -3.15
CA VAL A 109 28.04 -8.43 -2.22
C VAL A 109 27.48 -9.15 -1.00
N ASP A 110 28.32 -9.87 -0.28
CA ASP A 110 27.98 -10.32 1.07
C ASP A 110 28.16 -9.17 2.10
N PRO A 111 27.76 -9.35 3.37
CA PRO A 111 27.93 -8.31 4.40
C PRO A 111 29.38 -7.87 4.66
N SER A 112 30.38 -8.63 4.20
CA SER A 112 31.80 -8.26 4.29
C SER A 112 32.27 -7.39 3.12
N GLY A 113 31.45 -7.29 2.07
CA GLY A 113 31.75 -6.54 0.84
C GLY A 113 32.37 -7.40 -0.27
N ASP A 114 32.45 -8.71 -0.08
CA ASP A 114 32.97 -9.62 -1.11
C ASP A 114 31.89 -9.85 -2.17
N GLY A 115 32.25 -9.62 -3.44
CA GLY A 115 31.35 -9.79 -4.57
C GLY A 115 30.88 -11.23 -4.73
N LEU A 116 29.59 -11.39 -5.04
CA LEU A 116 28.98 -12.67 -5.34
C LEU A 116 28.97 -12.92 -6.85
N ASP A 117 29.14 -14.18 -7.23
CA ASP A 117 29.04 -14.62 -8.64
C ASP A 117 27.60 -14.64 -9.16
N GLN A 118 26.61 -14.51 -8.27
CA GLN A 118 25.18 -14.55 -8.57
C GLN A 118 24.64 -13.15 -8.84
N GLY A 119 23.79 -13.05 -9.86
CA GLY A 119 23.12 -11.82 -10.25
C GLY A 119 21.86 -11.52 -9.45
N ILE A 120 21.22 -10.39 -9.79
CA ILE A 120 19.96 -9.94 -9.18
C ILE A 120 18.88 -10.98 -9.41
N GLU A 121 18.76 -11.48 -10.64
CA GLU A 121 17.86 -12.57 -11.01
C GLU A 121 18.00 -13.79 -10.08
N ASP A 122 19.22 -14.28 -9.85
CA ASP A 122 19.46 -15.49 -9.04
C ASP A 122 19.00 -15.37 -7.58
N ILE A 123 19.17 -14.18 -6.99
CA ILE A 123 18.98 -13.97 -5.55
C ILE A 123 17.61 -13.36 -5.28
N TYR A 124 17.27 -12.27 -5.96
CA TYR A 124 16.09 -11.49 -5.67
C TYR A 124 14.83 -12.14 -6.24
N ALA A 125 14.87 -12.84 -7.38
CA ALA A 125 13.70 -13.58 -7.86
C ALA A 125 13.29 -14.67 -6.86
N GLN A 126 14.27 -15.40 -6.32
CA GLN A 126 14.02 -16.43 -5.32
C GLN A 126 13.45 -15.86 -4.01
N ARG A 127 13.90 -14.67 -3.59
CA ARG A 127 13.35 -13.93 -2.43
C ARG A 127 11.94 -13.43 -2.69
N MET A 128 11.62 -12.97 -3.91
CA MET A 128 10.28 -12.47 -4.25
C MET A 128 9.22 -13.56 -4.30
N VAL A 129 9.59 -14.78 -4.70
CA VAL A 129 8.67 -15.93 -4.69
C VAL A 129 8.33 -16.40 -3.27
N ASP A 130 9.14 -16.03 -2.27
CA ASP A 130 8.82 -16.22 -0.86
C ASP A 130 7.86 -15.11 -0.41
N GLU A 131 6.61 -15.49 -0.13
CA GLU A 131 5.51 -14.55 0.10
C GLU A 131 5.76 -13.63 1.31
N GLU A 132 6.45 -14.13 2.34
CA GLU A 132 6.85 -13.34 3.52
C GLU A 132 7.84 -12.21 3.19
N ASN A 133 8.61 -12.36 2.11
CA ASN A 133 9.69 -11.46 1.73
C ASN A 133 9.39 -10.61 0.50
N PHE A 134 8.28 -10.85 -0.19
CA PHE A 134 7.97 -10.22 -1.48
C PHE A 134 8.01 -8.68 -1.43
N TRP A 135 7.28 -8.06 -0.49
CA TRP A 135 7.15 -6.60 -0.44
C TRP A 135 8.39 -5.88 0.07
N ASP A 136 9.13 -6.49 0.99
CA ASP A 136 10.42 -5.97 1.43
C ASP A 136 11.42 -6.04 0.26
N THR A 137 11.49 -7.19 -0.42
CA THR A 137 12.36 -7.39 -1.59
C THR A 137 12.00 -6.44 -2.74
N PHE A 138 10.71 -6.21 -3.01
CA PHE A 138 10.26 -5.17 -3.94
C PHE A 138 10.86 -3.83 -3.54
N TYR A 139 10.60 -3.38 -2.30
CA TYR A 139 10.95 -2.05 -1.87
C TYR A 139 12.46 -1.81 -1.87
N GLU A 140 13.25 -2.82 -1.50
CA GLU A 140 14.71 -2.81 -1.63
C GLU A 140 15.15 -2.53 -3.08
N LEU A 141 14.64 -3.29 -4.05
CA LEU A 141 14.96 -3.09 -5.47
C LEU A 141 14.53 -1.71 -5.97
N GLU A 142 13.36 -1.24 -5.56
CA GLU A 142 12.86 0.09 -5.93
C GLU A 142 13.76 1.21 -5.35
N ARG A 143 14.25 1.05 -4.11
CA ARG A 143 15.19 2.01 -3.49
C ARG A 143 16.55 1.96 -4.17
N ALA A 144 17.08 0.77 -4.44
CA ALA A 144 18.36 0.61 -5.13
C ALA A 144 18.31 1.24 -6.52
N ALA A 145 17.26 0.96 -7.29
CA ALA A 145 17.03 1.59 -8.58
C ALA A 145 17.00 3.12 -8.45
N TRP A 146 16.22 3.67 -7.53
CA TRP A 146 16.16 5.11 -7.34
C TRP A 146 17.54 5.76 -7.09
N LEU A 147 18.41 5.10 -6.31
CA LEU A 147 19.78 5.56 -6.06
C LEU A 147 20.69 5.40 -7.29
N ALA A 148 20.63 4.27 -7.98
CA ALA A 148 21.41 4.02 -9.19
C ALA A 148 21.05 5.02 -10.31
N ASN A 149 19.77 5.33 -10.50
CA ASN A 149 19.31 6.34 -11.45
C ASN A 149 19.83 7.75 -11.11
N ALA A 150 20.06 8.02 -9.82
CA ALA A 150 20.70 9.25 -9.36
C ALA A 150 22.24 9.23 -9.48
N GLN A 151 22.80 8.20 -10.12
CA GLN A 151 24.23 7.98 -10.35
C GLN A 151 25.05 7.81 -9.06
N PHE A 152 24.44 7.30 -8.00
CA PHE A 152 25.19 6.85 -6.83
C PHE A 152 25.81 5.48 -7.09
N ASP A 153 27.08 5.31 -6.68
CA ASP A 153 27.75 4.02 -6.68
C ASP A 153 27.17 3.17 -5.55
N ILE A 154 26.37 2.17 -5.90
CA ILE A 154 25.66 1.32 -4.94
C ILE A 154 26.00 -0.15 -5.14
N GLN A 155 25.84 -0.92 -4.07
CA GLN A 155 25.90 -2.37 -4.06
C GLN A 155 24.68 -2.90 -3.31
N LEU A 156 24.09 -3.97 -3.84
CA LEU A 156 23.08 -4.75 -3.13
C LEU A 156 23.79 -5.72 -2.19
N VAL A 157 23.26 -5.93 -0.99
CA VAL A 157 23.85 -6.84 -0.02
C VAL A 157 22.94 -8.05 0.17
N HIS A 158 23.52 -9.24 0.05
CA HIS A 158 22.81 -10.49 0.28
C HIS A 158 23.35 -11.21 1.51
N GLU A 159 22.52 -11.33 2.55
CA GLU A 159 22.86 -12.04 3.77
C GLU A 159 23.14 -13.54 3.50
N ARG A 160 24.33 -14.01 3.88
CA ARG A 160 24.72 -15.42 3.80
C ARG A 160 25.50 -15.89 5.01
N GLY A 161 25.42 -17.20 5.28
CA GLY A 161 26.22 -17.83 6.33
C GLY A 161 25.90 -17.35 7.75
N GLY A 162 24.71 -16.78 7.98
CA GLY A 162 24.29 -16.24 9.27
C GLY A 162 24.91 -14.88 9.62
N GLN A 163 25.49 -14.18 8.65
CA GLN A 163 25.92 -12.79 8.80
C GLN A 163 24.77 -11.86 8.38
N SER A 164 24.44 -10.90 9.24
CA SER A 164 23.50 -9.84 8.91
C SER A 164 24.21 -8.64 8.31
N GLY A 165 23.58 -8.01 7.32
CA GLY A 165 24.08 -6.83 6.61
C GLY A 165 22.93 -5.88 6.27
N PRO A 166 23.21 -4.62 5.88
CA PRO A 166 22.15 -3.74 5.39
C PRO A 166 21.56 -4.32 4.10
N ASP A 167 20.53 -3.68 3.55
CA ASP A 167 20.02 -4.07 2.23
C ASP A 167 20.86 -3.49 1.07
N ILE A 168 21.34 -2.25 1.24
CA ILE A 168 22.10 -1.51 0.23
C ILE A 168 23.32 -0.85 0.89
N VAL A 169 24.44 -0.80 0.17
CA VAL A 169 25.59 0.04 0.53
C VAL A 169 25.84 1.04 -0.59
N LEU A 170 25.91 2.33 -0.24
CA LEU A 170 26.35 3.39 -1.14
C LEU A 170 27.84 3.64 -0.89
N LYS A 171 28.66 3.43 -1.92
CA LYS A 171 30.11 3.61 -1.87
C LYS A 171 30.49 5.08 -1.92
N SER A 172 31.25 5.51 -0.92
CA SER A 172 31.75 6.88 -0.83
C SER A 172 33.10 6.91 -0.10
N GLU A 173 33.62 8.10 0.27
CA GLU A 173 34.80 8.17 1.15
C GLU A 173 34.54 7.42 2.47
N ASP A 174 33.31 7.55 3.00
CA ASP A 174 32.76 6.74 4.08
C ASP A 174 31.51 6.01 3.54
N ASP A 175 31.55 4.69 3.44
CA ASP A 175 30.42 3.89 2.96
C ASP A 175 29.14 4.20 3.76
N VAL A 176 28.04 4.48 3.06
CA VAL A 176 26.74 4.72 3.67
C VAL A 176 25.93 3.43 3.63
N TRP A 177 25.52 2.96 4.81
CA TRP A 177 24.79 1.71 4.99
C TRP A 177 23.30 2.01 5.01
N ILE A 178 22.53 1.32 4.18
CA ILE A 178 21.13 1.66 3.91
C ILE A 178 20.23 0.46 4.25
N GLU A 179 19.35 0.66 5.22
CA GLU A 179 18.28 -0.27 5.55
C GLU A 179 16.98 0.19 4.88
N CYS A 180 16.26 -0.73 4.24
CA CYS A 180 14.95 -0.52 3.66
C CYS A 180 13.91 -1.34 4.42
N LYS A 181 12.81 -0.70 4.83
CA LYS A 181 11.65 -1.41 5.37
C LYS A 181 10.36 -0.96 4.73
N ASN A 182 9.57 -1.93 4.28
CA ASN A 182 8.28 -1.68 3.68
C ASN A 182 7.17 -1.87 4.71
N LYS A 183 6.45 -0.79 5.05
CA LYS A 183 5.24 -0.89 5.87
C LYS A 183 3.98 -0.90 5.00
N ARG A 184 3.92 -1.83 4.04
CA ARG A 184 2.70 -2.17 3.31
C ARG A 184 1.84 -3.19 4.04
N ASP A 185 2.42 -3.94 4.97
CA ASP A 185 1.64 -4.78 5.85
C ASP A 185 0.78 -3.90 6.74
N ARG A 186 -0.54 -4.11 6.62
CA ARG A 186 -1.48 -3.66 7.64
C ARG A 186 -0.92 -4.08 9.00
N THR A 187 -0.90 -3.21 10.00
CA THR A 187 -0.55 -3.62 11.36
C THR A 187 -1.47 -4.77 11.80
N PRO A 188 -1.05 -5.64 12.74
CA PRO A 188 -1.95 -6.67 13.26
C PRO A 188 -3.34 -6.12 13.64
N SER A 189 -3.39 -4.90 14.18
CA SER A 189 -4.63 -4.19 14.51
C SER A 189 -5.41 -3.74 13.26
N GLU A 190 -4.75 -3.26 12.20
CA GLU A 190 -5.41 -2.98 10.90
C GLU A 190 -5.99 -4.25 10.25
N TRP A 191 -5.31 -5.39 10.39
CA TRP A 191 -5.81 -6.70 9.96
C TRP A 191 -7.02 -7.16 10.77
N ASP A 192 -6.95 -7.04 12.09
CA ASP A 192 -8.04 -7.42 12.98
C ASP A 192 -9.29 -6.58 12.73
N ARG A 193 -9.13 -5.27 12.47
CA ARG A 193 -10.22 -4.37 12.07
C ARG A 193 -10.85 -4.78 10.74
N GLU A 194 -10.06 -5.02 9.69
CA GLU A 194 -10.63 -5.46 8.41
C GLU A 194 -11.36 -6.79 8.56
N ARG A 195 -10.77 -7.74 9.30
CA ARG A 195 -11.39 -9.02 9.60
C ARG A 195 -12.72 -8.83 10.33
N ALA A 196 -12.77 -7.96 11.33
CA ALA A 196 -14.00 -7.63 12.04
C ALA A 196 -15.04 -7.01 11.10
N GLY A 197 -14.64 -6.06 10.24
CA GLY A 197 -15.51 -5.41 9.26
C GLY A 197 -16.11 -6.41 8.26
N ARG A 198 -15.27 -7.33 7.76
CA ARG A 198 -15.70 -8.43 6.89
C ARG A 198 -16.70 -9.35 7.59
N LEU A 199 -16.39 -9.78 8.81
CA LEU A 199 -17.27 -10.68 9.57
C LEU A 199 -18.60 -10.00 9.91
N ILE A 200 -18.59 -8.69 10.22
CA ILE A 200 -19.82 -7.91 10.39
C ILE A 200 -20.60 -7.92 9.07
N GLY A 201 -19.96 -7.54 7.96
CA GLY A 201 -20.58 -7.55 6.62
C GLY A 201 -21.21 -8.90 6.27
N ASP A 202 -20.49 -10.01 6.46
CA ASP A 202 -21.00 -11.37 6.25
C ASP A 202 -22.26 -11.65 7.08
N ARG A 203 -22.27 -11.28 8.36
CA ARG A 203 -23.40 -11.51 9.27
C ARG A 203 -24.61 -10.64 8.94
N LEU A 204 -24.41 -9.40 8.50
CA LEU A 204 -25.50 -8.53 8.07
C LEU A 204 -26.38 -9.26 7.03
N TRP A 205 -25.75 -9.94 6.08
CA TRP A 205 -26.47 -10.66 5.02
C TRP A 205 -26.90 -12.07 5.42
N GLN A 206 -26.02 -12.85 6.06
CA GLN A 206 -26.28 -14.27 6.35
C GLN A 206 -27.15 -14.52 7.58
N GLU A 207 -27.03 -13.68 8.61
CA GLU A 207 -27.67 -13.88 9.92
C GLU A 207 -28.80 -12.87 10.14
N HIS A 208 -28.56 -11.59 9.82
CA HIS A 208 -29.52 -10.51 10.07
C HIS A 208 -30.48 -10.25 8.90
N ASN A 209 -30.33 -10.99 7.80
CA ASN A 209 -31.17 -10.92 6.59
C ASN A 209 -31.40 -9.50 6.07
N LEU A 210 -30.36 -8.66 6.10
CA LEU A 210 -30.47 -7.26 5.73
C LEU A 210 -30.99 -7.06 4.29
N GLU A 211 -30.83 -8.06 3.41
CA GLU A 211 -31.39 -8.07 2.05
C GLU A 211 -32.91 -7.90 2.04
N GLU A 212 -33.63 -8.47 3.00
CA GLU A 212 -35.10 -8.33 3.08
C GLU A 212 -35.52 -6.92 3.53
N ASP A 213 -34.66 -6.23 4.29
CA ASP A 213 -34.95 -4.94 4.90
C ASP A 213 -34.60 -3.75 4.00
N ILE A 214 -33.42 -3.79 3.37
CA ILE A 214 -32.89 -2.67 2.60
C ILE A 214 -32.81 -2.94 1.10
N GLY A 215 -33.04 -4.19 0.68
CA GLY A 215 -32.96 -4.61 -0.73
C GLY A 215 -31.61 -4.25 -1.35
N ASP A 216 -31.67 -3.51 -2.46
CA ASP A 216 -30.49 -3.13 -3.25
C ASP A 216 -29.77 -1.88 -2.74
N SER A 217 -30.20 -1.31 -1.60
CA SER A 217 -29.68 -0.04 -1.08
C SER A 217 -28.25 -0.15 -0.56
N SER A 218 -27.45 0.88 -0.78
CA SER A 218 -26.04 0.97 -0.38
C SER A 218 -25.86 1.85 0.86
N PHE A 219 -24.82 1.61 1.67
CA PHE A 219 -24.58 2.38 2.89
C PHE A 219 -23.11 2.47 3.30
N ALA A 220 -22.76 3.49 4.07
CA ALA A 220 -21.48 3.61 4.74
C ALA A 220 -21.71 3.78 6.24
N VAL A 221 -21.01 3.00 7.06
CA VAL A 221 -21.10 3.04 8.52
C VAL A 221 -19.72 3.20 9.13
N THR A 222 -19.61 4.10 10.11
CA THR A 222 -18.44 4.21 10.99
C THR A 222 -18.77 3.62 12.35
N ILE A 223 -17.85 2.81 12.89
CA ILE A 223 -17.89 2.24 14.22
C ILE A 223 -16.71 2.82 15.01
N SER A 224 -17.00 3.75 15.91
CA SER A 224 -15.99 4.41 16.76
C SER A 224 -15.94 3.79 18.16
N SER A 225 -14.73 3.61 18.71
CA SER A 225 -14.55 3.09 20.08
C SER A 225 -13.14 3.39 20.59
N ASN A 226 -12.91 3.32 21.90
CA ASN A 226 -11.55 3.42 22.47
C ASN A 226 -10.80 2.08 22.47
N VAL A 227 -11.41 1.01 21.95
CA VAL A 227 -10.78 -0.32 21.85
C VAL A 227 -10.98 -0.89 20.47
N ASP A 228 -10.00 -1.69 20.03
CA ASP A 228 -10.06 -2.42 18.78
C ASP A 228 -11.20 -3.44 18.76
N PRO A 229 -11.92 -3.59 17.64
CA PRO A 229 -13.00 -4.53 17.52
C PRO A 229 -12.45 -5.94 17.28
N GLY A 230 -12.25 -6.70 18.36
CA GLY A 230 -11.89 -8.11 18.25
C GLY A 230 -13.08 -8.95 17.76
N GLU A 231 -12.80 -10.19 17.32
CA GLU A 231 -13.85 -11.14 16.88
C GLU A 231 -14.98 -11.33 17.91
N ALA A 232 -14.67 -11.20 19.20
CA ALA A 232 -15.64 -11.32 20.28
C ALA A 232 -16.76 -10.25 20.22
N PHE A 233 -16.51 -9.11 19.58
CA PHE A 233 -17.49 -8.01 19.51
C PHE A 233 -18.35 -8.04 18.24
N VAL A 234 -17.98 -8.88 17.26
CA VAL A 234 -18.62 -8.93 15.94
C VAL A 234 -20.11 -9.21 16.03
N ASP A 235 -20.54 -10.13 16.88
CA ASP A 235 -21.95 -10.54 17.00
C ASP A 235 -22.82 -9.33 17.38
N GLU A 236 -22.52 -8.68 18.50
CA GLU A 236 -23.27 -7.54 19.01
C GLU A 236 -23.15 -6.30 18.10
N LEU A 237 -21.96 -6.05 17.54
CA LEU A 237 -21.78 -4.96 16.58
C LEU A 237 -22.58 -5.21 15.30
N SER A 238 -22.62 -6.43 14.79
CA SER A 238 -23.39 -6.76 13.59
C SER A 238 -24.89 -6.59 13.79
N GLU A 239 -25.42 -6.97 14.96
CA GLU A 239 -26.83 -6.76 15.31
C GLU A 239 -27.18 -5.27 15.37
N GLU A 240 -26.31 -4.48 15.99
CA GLU A 240 -26.53 -3.05 16.12
C GLU A 240 -26.38 -2.31 14.78
N VAL A 241 -25.38 -2.66 13.97
CA VAL A 241 -25.23 -2.13 12.60
C VAL A 241 -26.45 -2.49 11.75
N ALA A 242 -26.94 -3.73 11.83
CA ALA A 242 -28.16 -4.13 11.11
C ALA A 242 -29.37 -3.28 11.51
N ARG A 243 -29.53 -3.01 12.82
CA ARG A 243 -30.59 -2.14 13.33
C ARG A 243 -30.45 -0.71 12.82
N VAL A 244 -29.26 -0.11 12.96
CA VAL A 244 -28.94 1.25 12.51
C VAL A 244 -29.25 1.42 11.01
N VAL A 245 -28.83 0.47 10.18
CA VAL A 245 -29.05 0.53 8.74
C VAL A 245 -30.53 0.28 8.37
N ARG A 246 -31.20 -0.70 9.00
CA ARG A 246 -32.63 -1.00 8.78
C ARG A 246 -33.52 0.18 9.15
N GLU A 247 -33.26 0.80 10.29
CA GLU A 247 -34.04 1.91 10.83
C GLU A 247 -33.59 3.27 10.28
N GLN A 248 -32.50 3.28 9.51
CA GLN A 248 -31.82 4.48 8.97
C GLN A 248 -31.54 5.50 10.08
N GLU A 249 -31.11 5.01 11.24
CA GLU A 249 -30.70 5.87 12.34
C GLU A 249 -29.33 6.48 12.03
N GLU A 250 -29.21 7.80 12.12
CA GLU A 250 -27.92 8.47 11.88
C GLU A 250 -26.85 8.06 12.91
N PHE A 251 -27.28 7.67 14.12
CA PHE A 251 -26.38 7.43 15.24
C PHE A 251 -26.98 6.43 16.23
N SER A 252 -26.13 5.52 16.74
CA SER A 252 -26.41 4.67 17.88
C SER A 252 -25.19 4.54 18.81
N THR A 253 -25.44 4.11 20.04
CA THR A 253 -24.39 3.70 20.98
C THR A 253 -24.76 2.39 21.63
N ILE A 254 -23.85 1.42 21.54
CA ILE A 254 -23.96 0.11 22.21
C ILE A 254 -22.79 -0.08 23.17
N LYS A 255 -22.98 -0.99 24.13
CA LYS A 255 -21.93 -1.38 25.06
C LYS A 255 -21.69 -2.88 24.95
N VAL A 256 -20.56 -3.26 24.36
CA VAL A 256 -20.15 -4.65 24.15
C VAL A 256 -19.04 -4.98 25.14
N ASP A 257 -19.22 -6.01 25.96
CA ASP A 257 -18.23 -6.44 26.96
C ASP A 257 -17.70 -5.35 27.90
N GLY A 258 -18.50 -4.32 28.17
CA GLY A 258 -18.08 -3.21 29.02
C GLY A 258 -17.54 -1.99 28.27
N HIS A 259 -17.28 -2.11 26.98
CA HIS A 259 -16.70 -1.08 26.12
C HIS A 259 -17.79 -0.35 25.31
N PRO A 260 -17.83 0.99 25.33
CA PRO A 260 -18.78 1.74 24.51
C PRO A 260 -18.32 1.78 23.05
N PHE A 261 -19.22 1.48 22.13
CA PHE A 261 -19.06 1.66 20.70
C PHE A 261 -20.12 2.65 20.21
N GLU A 262 -19.70 3.63 19.43
CA GLU A 262 -20.58 4.56 18.71
C GLU A 262 -20.67 4.10 17.26
N ILE A 263 -21.90 3.97 16.74
CA ILE A 263 -22.15 3.52 15.37
C ILE A 263 -22.86 4.65 14.65
N ARG A 264 -22.31 5.09 13.52
CA ARG A 264 -22.83 6.18 12.71
C ARG A 264 -23.12 5.71 11.30
N LEU A 265 -24.33 6.02 10.82
CA LEU A 265 -24.68 5.85 9.42
C LEU A 265 -24.27 7.12 8.68
N GLU A 266 -23.14 7.05 8.00
CA GLU A 266 -22.50 8.22 7.38
C GLU A 266 -23.12 8.54 6.02
N ASP A 267 -23.50 7.51 5.27
CA ASP A 267 -24.35 7.69 4.10
C ASP A 267 -25.25 6.49 3.88
N TYR A 268 -26.40 6.75 3.26
CA TYR A 268 -27.35 5.75 2.82
C TYR A 268 -27.96 6.16 1.49
N LYS A 269 -27.86 5.26 0.51
CA LYS A 269 -28.37 5.48 -0.85
C LYS A 269 -29.40 4.40 -1.18
N PRO A 270 -30.69 4.78 -1.30
CA PRO A 270 -31.76 3.82 -1.51
C PRO A 270 -31.74 3.26 -2.93
N GLY A 271 -31.96 1.94 -3.03
CA GLY A 271 -32.10 1.21 -4.29
C GLY A 271 -30.78 0.99 -5.03
N SER A 272 -30.91 0.32 -6.17
CA SER A 272 -29.79 0.03 -7.05
C SER A 272 -29.36 1.27 -7.83
N ARG A 273 -28.10 1.25 -8.29
CA ARG A 273 -27.56 2.27 -9.18
C ARG A 273 -27.01 1.62 -10.44
N THR A 274 -27.51 2.06 -11.59
CA THR A 274 -26.91 1.67 -12.87
C THR A 274 -25.67 2.51 -13.15
N ILE A 275 -24.61 1.83 -13.56
CA ILE A 275 -23.37 2.41 -14.06
C ILE A 275 -23.18 1.83 -15.46
N GLU A 276 -23.09 2.71 -16.44
CA GLU A 276 -22.76 2.33 -17.81
C GLU A 276 -21.26 2.47 -17.96
N LEU A 277 -20.60 1.36 -18.28
CA LEU A 277 -19.21 1.36 -18.66
C LEU A 277 -19.13 1.61 -20.16
N SER A 278 -18.10 2.34 -20.59
CA SER A 278 -17.68 2.33 -21.98
C SER A 278 -17.31 0.90 -22.42
N ASP A 279 -17.32 0.65 -23.74
CA ASP A 279 -16.81 -0.60 -24.32
C ASP A 279 -15.44 -0.97 -23.77
N ASP A 280 -14.67 0.07 -23.49
CA ASP A 280 -13.33 -0.03 -22.99
C ASP A 280 -13.28 -0.40 -21.52
N GLU A 281 -13.92 0.35 -20.63
CA GLU A 281 -14.07 -0.06 -19.21
C GLU A 281 -14.56 -1.51 -19.05
N MET A 282 -15.38 -1.98 -20.00
CA MET A 282 -15.85 -3.35 -20.04
C MET A 282 -14.85 -4.42 -20.43
N GLU A 283 -14.06 -4.20 -21.48
CA GLU A 283 -13.01 -5.14 -21.86
C GLU A 283 -11.95 -5.24 -20.76
N GLN A 284 -11.74 -4.15 -20.03
CA GLN A 284 -10.76 -4.11 -18.96
C GLN A 284 -11.25 -4.74 -17.67
N LEU A 285 -12.52 -4.56 -17.32
CA LEU A 285 -13.14 -5.32 -16.25
C LEU A 285 -13.10 -6.83 -16.54
N ARG A 286 -13.29 -7.23 -17.81
CA ARG A 286 -13.15 -8.63 -18.23
C ARG A 286 -11.71 -9.14 -18.16
N ALA A 287 -10.73 -8.30 -18.46
CA ALA A 287 -9.31 -8.65 -18.45
C ALA A 287 -8.72 -8.71 -17.03
N SER A 288 -9.14 -7.81 -16.13
CA SER A 288 -8.56 -7.63 -14.80
C SER A 288 -9.36 -8.23 -13.65
N GLY A 289 -10.68 -8.31 -13.81
CA GLY A 289 -11.59 -8.57 -12.69
C GLY A 289 -11.60 -7.47 -11.62
N ASP A 290 -11.00 -6.30 -11.88
CA ASP A 290 -10.89 -5.21 -10.90
C ASP A 290 -12.18 -4.37 -10.86
N LEU A 291 -12.98 -4.57 -9.81
CA LEU A 291 -14.23 -3.82 -9.63
C LEU A 291 -14.02 -2.34 -9.31
N ARG A 292 -12.79 -1.88 -9.02
CA ARG A 292 -12.53 -0.45 -8.82
C ARG A 292 -12.85 0.37 -10.08
N ILE A 293 -12.81 -0.26 -11.25
CA ILE A 293 -13.22 0.32 -12.54
C ILE A 293 -14.70 0.77 -12.51
N LEU A 294 -15.54 0.07 -11.74
CA LEU A 294 -16.95 0.43 -11.59
C LEU A 294 -17.16 1.69 -10.73
N GLU A 295 -16.13 2.14 -10.01
CA GLU A 295 -16.23 3.09 -8.89
C GLU A 295 -17.48 2.81 -8.01
N PRO A 296 -17.58 1.59 -7.45
CA PRO A 296 -18.84 1.05 -6.93
C PRO A 296 -19.32 1.72 -5.65
N PHE A 297 -18.52 2.64 -5.08
CA PHE A 297 -18.89 3.44 -3.92
C PHE A 297 -19.06 4.93 -4.24
N SER A 298 -18.90 5.35 -5.50
CA SER A 298 -18.94 6.78 -5.89
C SER A 298 -20.27 7.47 -5.64
N HIS A 299 -21.36 6.72 -5.41
CA HIS A 299 -22.64 7.29 -5.01
C HIS A 299 -22.72 7.57 -3.52
N LEU A 300 -21.86 6.94 -2.71
CA LEU A 300 -21.75 7.23 -1.30
C LEU A 300 -20.92 8.50 -1.14
N ASP A 301 -21.46 9.51 -0.47
CA ASP A 301 -20.76 10.73 -0.08
C ASP A 301 -19.89 10.44 1.14
N TYR A 302 -18.99 9.46 0.98
CA TYR A 302 -18.12 8.95 2.02
C TYR A 302 -16.67 9.22 1.63
N GLY A 303 -15.97 9.96 2.49
CA GLY A 303 -14.62 10.44 2.17
C GLY A 303 -13.55 9.35 2.22
N ILE A 304 -13.80 8.22 2.85
CA ILE A 304 -12.76 7.24 3.13
C ILE A 304 -12.82 6.10 2.13
N ASP A 305 -11.70 5.87 1.44
CA ASP A 305 -11.54 4.77 0.52
C ASP A 305 -11.39 3.45 1.31
N PRO A 306 -12.35 2.51 1.22
CA PRO A 306 -12.29 1.25 1.94
C PRO A 306 -11.09 0.37 1.53
N PHE A 307 -10.51 0.60 0.36
CA PHE A 307 -9.32 -0.13 -0.10
C PHE A 307 -8.03 0.36 0.56
N HIS A 308 -8.05 1.55 1.16
CA HIS A 308 -6.88 2.19 1.78
C HIS A 308 -7.13 2.65 3.24
N GLY A 309 -8.29 2.29 3.81
CA GLY A 309 -8.76 2.73 5.13
C GLY A 309 -8.84 1.62 6.19
N GLN A 310 -9.36 2.00 7.36
CA GLN A 310 -9.41 1.19 8.59
C GLN A 310 -10.69 0.38 8.67
N GLY A 311 -11.02 -0.30 7.59
CA GLY A 311 -12.35 -0.87 7.41
C GLY A 311 -12.42 -1.92 6.33
N HIS A 312 -13.65 -2.22 5.95
CA HIS A 312 -13.99 -3.20 4.94
C HIS A 312 -15.06 -2.61 4.02
N GLY A 313 -14.92 -2.83 2.72
CA GLY A 313 -15.93 -2.45 1.75
C GLY A 313 -16.20 -3.59 0.78
N VAL A 314 -17.47 -3.93 0.58
CA VAL A 314 -17.88 -4.92 -0.43
C VAL A 314 -18.75 -4.23 -1.47
N PRO A 315 -18.30 -4.20 -2.73
CA PRO A 315 -19.16 -3.86 -3.83
C PRO A 315 -19.89 -5.12 -4.33
N ASN A 316 -21.22 -5.06 -4.44
CA ASN A 316 -21.96 -6.02 -5.25
C ASN A 316 -22.41 -5.36 -6.54
N ALA A 317 -22.17 -6.03 -7.65
CA ALA A 317 -22.51 -5.52 -8.97
C ALA A 317 -23.09 -6.65 -9.82
N ARG A 318 -24.20 -6.36 -10.51
CA ARG A 318 -24.86 -7.25 -11.45
C ARG A 318 -24.69 -6.71 -12.87
N TYR A 319 -24.10 -7.50 -13.76
CA TYR A 319 -24.05 -7.16 -15.18
C TYR A 319 -25.44 -7.27 -15.81
N LEU A 320 -25.93 -6.20 -16.43
CA LEU A 320 -27.25 -6.12 -17.07
C LEU A 320 -27.21 -6.43 -18.58
N GLY A 321 -26.03 -6.38 -19.20
CA GLY A 321 -25.87 -6.41 -20.65
C GLY A 321 -25.49 -5.03 -21.20
N GLU A 322 -25.03 -4.98 -22.45
CA GLU A 322 -24.70 -3.70 -23.13
C GLU A 322 -23.76 -2.78 -22.32
N ASN A 323 -22.78 -3.37 -21.63
CA ASN A 323 -21.81 -2.68 -20.76
C ASN A 323 -22.41 -2.00 -19.51
N GLU A 324 -23.68 -2.24 -19.21
CA GLU A 324 -24.31 -1.74 -18.01
C GLU A 324 -24.12 -2.70 -16.83
N PHE A 325 -23.79 -2.12 -15.69
CA PHE A 325 -23.79 -2.76 -14.38
C PHE A 325 -24.82 -2.10 -13.51
N GLU A 326 -25.39 -2.91 -12.64
CA GLU A 326 -26.20 -2.44 -11.55
C GLU A 326 -25.44 -2.70 -10.25
N ILE A 327 -25.06 -1.62 -9.58
CA ILE A 327 -24.52 -1.69 -8.23
C ILE A 327 -25.70 -1.95 -7.29
N LEU A 328 -25.57 -3.02 -6.53
CA LEU A 328 -26.52 -3.49 -5.54
C LEU A 328 -25.79 -3.44 -4.21
N ASN A 329 -26.51 -3.08 -3.13
CA ASN A 329 -26.09 -3.31 -1.73
C ASN A 329 -24.59 -3.15 -1.41
N ALA A 330 -23.96 -2.13 -2.02
CA ALA A 330 -22.57 -1.81 -1.79
C ALA A 330 -22.44 -1.19 -0.41
N HIS A 331 -21.51 -1.69 0.40
CA HIS A 331 -21.37 -1.21 1.77
C HIS A 331 -19.92 -0.95 2.18
N ILE A 332 -19.77 0.03 3.07
CA ILE A 332 -18.51 0.39 3.74
C ILE A 332 -18.72 0.28 5.25
N ILE A 333 -17.84 -0.43 5.94
CA ILE A 333 -17.77 -0.51 7.40
C ILE A 333 -16.39 -0.02 7.81
N GLU A 334 -16.32 1.15 8.43
CA GLU A 334 -15.09 1.74 8.94
C GLU A 334 -14.99 1.62 10.45
N PHE A 335 -13.78 1.42 10.96
CA PHE A 335 -13.49 1.49 12.39
C PHE A 335 -12.66 2.73 12.74
N ASP A 336 -13.30 3.68 13.40
CA ASP A 336 -12.66 4.88 13.94
C ASP A 336 -12.27 4.64 15.41
N VAL A 337 -11.21 3.87 15.60
CA VAL A 337 -10.65 3.59 16.94
C VAL A 337 -9.39 4.44 17.12
N PRO A 338 -9.31 5.30 18.16
CA PRO A 338 -8.15 6.14 18.42
C PRO A 338 -6.87 5.32 18.49
N TRP A 339 -6.03 5.49 17.49
CA TRP A 339 -4.72 4.87 17.41
C TRP A 339 -3.81 5.47 18.48
N ASP A 340 -3.34 4.66 19.42
CA ASP A 340 -1.97 4.90 19.89
C ASP A 340 -1.04 4.46 18.76
N ILE A 341 0.00 5.25 18.50
CA ILE A 341 0.64 5.33 17.17
C ILE A 341 1.43 4.04 16.87
N GLU A 342 0.87 2.87 16.53
CA GLU A 342 1.67 1.65 16.29
C GLU A 342 2.83 1.83 15.29
N TYR A 343 2.68 2.80 14.37
CA TYR A 343 3.74 3.26 13.47
C TYR A 343 4.99 3.79 14.17
N HIS A 344 4.89 4.47 15.32
CA HIS A 344 6.06 4.96 16.04
C HIS A 344 6.83 3.83 16.71
N GLU A 345 6.13 2.82 17.27
CA GLU A 345 6.77 1.67 17.89
C GLU A 345 7.47 0.84 16.85
N TRP A 346 6.81 0.61 15.70
CA TRP A 346 7.43 -0.08 14.58
C TRP A 346 8.66 0.67 14.07
N ILE A 347 8.57 1.99 13.82
CA ILE A 347 9.74 2.78 13.35
C ILE A 347 10.85 2.71 14.40
N ARG A 348 10.51 2.83 15.68
CA ARG A 348 11.47 2.70 16.79
C ARG A 348 12.10 1.30 16.82
N ASN A 349 11.31 0.25 16.62
CA ASN A 349 11.78 -1.14 16.63
C ASN A 349 12.69 -1.40 15.44
N THR A 350 12.36 -0.91 14.24
CA THR A 350 13.23 -0.94 13.06
C THR A 350 14.56 -0.24 13.35
N VAL A 351 14.51 1.01 13.82
CA VAL A 351 15.72 1.78 14.13
C VAL A 351 16.56 1.10 15.21
N ASN A 352 15.92 0.48 16.21
CA ASN A 352 16.62 -0.31 17.24
C ASN A 352 17.17 -1.64 16.71
N GLY A 353 16.47 -2.33 15.82
CA GLY A 353 16.91 -3.56 15.18
C GLY A 353 18.17 -3.33 14.36
N VAL A 354 18.17 -2.29 13.53
CA VAL A 354 19.33 -1.81 12.76
C VAL A 354 20.54 -1.54 13.65
N ARG A 355 20.35 -0.92 14.82
CA ARG A 355 21.44 -0.69 15.79
C ARG A 355 22.07 -2.00 16.29
N SER A 356 21.27 -3.04 16.45
CA SER A 356 21.73 -4.35 16.92
C SER A 356 22.36 -5.18 15.80
N GLN A 357 21.79 -5.14 14.60
CA GLN A 357 22.25 -5.92 13.44
C GLN A 357 23.57 -5.38 12.88
N PHE A 358 23.79 -4.06 12.91
CA PHE A 358 24.95 -3.42 12.28
C PHE A 358 25.84 -2.71 13.31
N PRO A 359 26.46 -3.44 14.26
CA PRO A 359 27.17 -2.83 15.36
C PRO A 359 28.40 -2.01 14.93
N ASN A 360 28.96 -2.30 13.75
CA ASN A 360 30.23 -1.74 13.30
C ASN A 360 30.09 -0.80 12.09
N HIS A 361 28.86 -0.45 11.69
CA HIS A 361 28.60 0.32 10.48
C HIS A 361 28.11 1.73 10.81
N SER A 362 28.65 2.73 10.10
CA SER A 362 28.28 4.14 10.20
C SER A 362 28.87 4.91 9.01
N PRO A 363 28.17 5.89 8.40
CA PRO A 363 26.79 6.32 8.70
C PRO A 363 25.72 5.35 8.21
N ILE A 364 24.61 5.25 8.95
CA ILE A 364 23.42 4.45 8.56
C ILE A 364 22.25 5.36 8.16
N VAL A 365 21.55 5.01 7.09
CA VAL A 365 20.27 5.63 6.70
C VAL A 365 19.18 4.57 6.64
N VAL A 366 18.05 4.84 7.30
CA VAL A 366 16.90 3.92 7.30
C VAL A 366 15.79 4.50 6.43
N TYR A 367 15.45 3.83 5.33
CA TYR A 367 14.30 4.15 4.49
C TYR A 367 13.07 3.38 4.96
N ILE A 368 11.98 4.11 5.12
CA ILE A 368 10.72 3.56 5.61
C ILE A 368 9.62 3.94 4.65
N TYR A 369 9.03 2.96 3.98
CA TYR A 369 7.82 3.19 3.20
C TYR A 369 6.62 3.32 4.14
N VAL A 370 5.82 4.37 3.95
CA VAL A 370 4.51 4.53 4.61
C VAL A 370 3.46 4.82 3.53
N PRO A 371 2.32 4.10 3.51
CA PRO A 371 1.23 4.38 2.59
C PRO A 371 0.70 5.82 2.73
N MET A 372 0.31 6.44 1.61
CA MET A 372 -0.17 7.82 1.60
C MET A 372 -1.42 8.03 2.47
N GLY A 373 -2.36 7.06 2.45
CA GLY A 373 -3.57 7.12 3.28
C GLY A 373 -3.24 7.28 4.76
N ILE A 374 -2.28 6.49 5.25
CA ILE A 374 -1.81 6.55 6.64
C ILE A 374 -1.12 7.88 6.95
N ILE A 375 -0.32 8.38 6.02
CA ILE A 375 0.31 9.70 6.15
C ILE A 375 -0.77 10.80 6.27
N TYR A 376 -1.83 10.73 5.46
CA TYR A 376 -2.94 11.67 5.50
C TYR A 376 -3.68 11.61 6.84
N THR A 377 -4.01 10.42 7.32
CA THR A 377 -4.59 10.19 8.65
C THR A 377 -3.72 10.83 9.74
N MET A 378 -2.41 10.55 9.75
CA MET A 378 -1.48 11.13 10.74
C MET A 378 -1.39 12.65 10.66
N LYS A 379 -1.61 13.26 9.50
CA LYS A 379 -1.60 14.72 9.33
C LYS A 379 -2.85 15.40 9.87
N ASN A 380 -3.99 14.71 9.87
CA ASN A 380 -5.28 15.27 10.29
C ASN A 380 -5.64 14.96 11.74
N GLU A 381 -5.03 13.92 12.31
CA GLU A 381 -5.24 13.55 13.72
C GLU A 381 -4.29 14.29 14.65
N TRP A 382 -4.83 14.75 15.78
CA TRP A 382 -4.11 15.53 16.78
C TRP A 382 -3.82 14.70 18.04
N VAL A 383 -2.69 14.99 18.68
CA VAL A 383 -2.22 14.34 19.90
C VAL A 383 -1.45 15.36 20.74
N VAL A 384 -1.41 15.16 22.06
CA VAL A 384 -0.59 15.98 22.96
C VAL A 384 0.84 15.45 22.95
N ASN A 385 1.82 16.34 22.75
CA ASN A 385 3.22 15.98 22.75
C ASN A 385 3.83 15.94 24.17
N HIS A 386 5.15 15.82 24.25
CA HIS A 386 5.89 15.75 25.52
C HIS A 386 6.07 17.11 26.22
N GLU A 387 5.74 18.20 25.53
CA GLU A 387 5.76 19.58 26.04
C GLU A 387 4.33 20.07 26.38
N ASP A 388 3.35 19.16 26.43
CA ASP A 388 1.92 19.42 26.62
C ASP A 388 1.27 20.26 25.49
N ASP A 389 1.90 20.35 24.33
CA ASP A 389 1.36 21.03 23.14
C ASP A 389 0.52 20.09 22.27
N LEU A 390 -0.56 20.62 21.69
CA LEU A 390 -1.39 19.89 20.72
C LEU A 390 -0.72 19.93 19.34
N VAL A 391 -0.28 18.77 18.85
CA VAL A 391 0.43 18.59 17.57
C VAL A 391 -0.26 17.52 16.74
N THR A 392 0.04 17.44 15.44
CA THR A 392 -0.47 16.32 14.62
C THR A 392 0.30 15.03 14.92
N LYS A 393 -0.32 13.87 14.70
CA LYS A 393 0.38 12.58 14.84
C LYS A 393 1.60 12.48 13.91
N TRP A 394 1.56 13.14 12.75
CA TRP A 394 2.69 13.27 11.83
C TRP A 394 3.87 14.03 12.45
N GLN A 395 3.60 15.19 13.06
CA GLN A 395 4.61 15.94 13.80
C GLN A 395 5.16 15.13 14.98
N ARG A 396 4.27 14.46 15.72
CA ARG A 396 4.64 13.61 16.85
C ARG A 396 5.53 12.44 16.44
N LEU A 397 5.30 11.84 15.28
CA LEU A 397 6.17 10.81 14.72
C LEU A 397 7.59 11.34 14.51
N GLY A 398 7.72 12.52 13.90
CA GLY A 398 9.02 13.17 13.70
C GLY A 398 9.77 13.44 15.02
N GLU A 399 9.07 13.95 16.03
CA GLU A 399 9.64 14.13 17.38
C GLU A 399 10.11 12.81 17.98
N ARG A 400 9.34 11.72 17.84
CA ARG A 400 9.70 10.41 18.37
C ARG A 400 10.92 9.82 17.68
N ILE A 401 11.05 9.98 16.36
CA ILE A 401 12.25 9.58 15.60
C ILE A 401 13.49 10.33 16.10
N ILE A 402 13.38 11.65 16.31
CA ILE A 402 14.45 12.46 16.92
C ILE A 402 14.76 11.99 18.35
N GLY A 403 13.76 11.52 19.09
CA GLY A 403 13.97 10.89 20.39
C GLY A 403 14.86 9.64 20.31
N VAL A 404 14.64 8.77 19.33
CA VAL A 404 15.43 7.53 19.12
C VAL A 404 16.87 7.86 18.72
N PHE A 405 17.07 8.92 17.93
CA PHE A 405 18.39 9.44 17.57
C PHE A 405 19.27 9.75 18.79
N ASN A 406 18.71 10.29 19.87
CA ASN A 406 19.50 10.56 21.09
C ASN A 406 20.13 9.31 21.73
N GLU A 407 19.73 8.10 21.30
CA GLU A 407 20.28 6.84 21.76
C GLU A 407 21.40 6.28 20.85
N THR A 408 21.68 6.90 19.69
CA THR A 408 22.71 6.41 18.76
C THR A 408 23.38 7.52 17.95
N ASP A 409 24.70 7.42 17.84
CA ASP A 409 25.60 8.25 17.02
C ASP A 409 25.77 7.77 15.57
N ARG A 410 25.31 6.55 15.25
CA ARG A 410 25.56 5.89 13.95
C ARG A 410 24.49 6.13 12.90
N ILE A 411 23.24 6.26 13.33
CA ILE A 411 22.10 6.48 12.41
C ILE A 411 22.04 7.96 12.10
N SER A 412 22.31 8.29 10.83
CA SER A 412 22.39 9.67 10.35
C SER A 412 21.05 10.20 9.87
N ALA A 413 20.18 9.35 9.35
CA ALA A 413 18.85 9.76 8.91
C ALA A 413 17.83 8.61 8.92
N VAL A 414 16.57 8.98 9.14
CA VAL A 414 15.40 8.16 8.80
C VAL A 414 14.66 8.89 7.69
N VAL A 415 14.39 8.20 6.59
CA VAL A 415 13.77 8.77 5.39
C VAL A 415 12.42 8.12 5.20
N ILE A 416 11.34 8.89 5.40
CA ILE A 416 10.00 8.43 5.09
C ILE A 416 9.79 8.56 3.58
N THR A 417 9.36 7.47 2.94
CA THR A 417 8.99 7.41 1.54
C THR A 417 7.52 7.05 1.40
N THR A 418 6.93 7.42 0.27
CA THR A 418 5.58 7.00 -0.12
C THR A 418 5.43 7.08 -1.62
N ARG A 419 4.47 6.34 -2.18
CA ARG A 419 4.09 6.44 -3.59
C ARG A 419 3.21 7.65 -3.81
N ALA A 420 3.54 8.41 -4.85
CA ALA A 420 2.88 9.66 -5.19
C ALA A 420 2.73 9.78 -6.69
N MET A 421 1.52 10.03 -7.18
CA MET A 421 1.31 10.44 -8.57
C MET A 421 1.91 11.83 -8.78
N VAL A 422 2.77 11.98 -9.79
CA VAL A 422 3.27 13.28 -10.23
C VAL A 422 2.62 13.65 -11.56
N GLN A 423 1.78 14.68 -11.58
CA GLN A 423 1.19 15.16 -12.83
C GLN A 423 2.18 16.08 -13.59
N LYS A 424 2.93 15.49 -14.52
CA LYS A 424 3.59 16.20 -15.63
C LYS A 424 3.53 15.37 -16.91
N GLY A 425 2.33 15.24 -17.48
CA GLY A 425 2.13 14.62 -18.81
C GLY A 425 2.30 13.10 -18.88
N GLU A 426 2.95 12.49 -17.90
CA GLU A 426 3.14 11.05 -17.74
C GLU A 426 2.88 10.72 -16.27
N ALA A 427 1.89 9.87 -15.98
CA ALA A 427 1.61 9.43 -14.62
C ALA A 427 2.67 8.39 -14.23
N VAL A 428 3.57 8.74 -13.32
CA VAL A 428 4.57 7.80 -12.78
C VAL A 428 4.49 7.82 -11.25
N GLU A 429 3.95 6.76 -10.66
CA GLU A 429 3.81 6.55 -9.21
C GLU A 429 5.08 5.94 -8.57
N THR A 430 6.22 6.63 -8.57
CA THR A 430 7.38 6.08 -7.85
C THR A 430 7.28 6.34 -6.35
N ALA A 431 7.68 5.38 -5.50
CA ALA A 431 7.88 5.72 -4.10
C ALA A 431 9.03 6.72 -4.01
N ARG A 432 8.78 7.87 -3.41
CA ARG A 432 9.76 8.95 -3.32
C ARG A 432 9.99 9.30 -1.87
N PRO A 433 11.22 9.65 -1.50
CA PRO A 433 11.45 10.29 -0.21
C PRO A 433 10.60 11.55 -0.11
N ILE A 434 9.78 11.60 0.94
CA ILE A 434 8.89 12.74 1.21
C ILE A 434 9.29 13.53 2.44
N GLN A 435 10.00 12.89 3.36
CA GLN A 435 10.52 13.53 4.56
C GLN A 435 11.78 12.82 5.05
N PRO A 436 12.97 13.40 4.82
CA PRO A 436 14.16 13.02 5.56
C PRO A 436 14.14 13.66 6.96
N ILE A 437 14.45 12.87 7.98
CA ILE A 437 14.63 13.33 9.36
C ILE A 437 16.09 13.03 9.72
N PHE A 438 16.90 14.08 9.82
CA PHE A 438 18.33 13.97 10.08
C PHE A 438 18.62 13.93 11.58
N HIS A 439 19.59 13.10 11.95
CA HIS A 439 20.23 13.14 13.25
C HIS A 439 20.99 14.47 13.38
N ARG A 440 20.87 15.18 14.52
CA ARG A 440 21.51 16.50 14.71
C ARG A 440 23.02 16.42 14.98
N TYR A 441 23.49 15.27 15.45
CA TYR A 441 24.88 15.01 15.86
C TYR A 441 25.39 13.62 15.43
N PRO A 442 25.30 13.20 14.15
CA PRO A 442 25.93 11.95 13.79
C PRO A 442 27.44 12.17 13.86
N ASP A 443 28.18 11.23 14.47
CA ASP A 443 29.65 11.29 14.48
C ASP A 443 30.24 11.11 13.07
N THR A 444 29.39 10.77 12.09
CA THR A 444 29.67 10.62 10.67
C THR A 444 28.73 11.50 9.84
N ASN A 445 29.26 12.40 9.02
CA ASN A 445 28.44 13.20 8.11
C ASN A 445 28.08 12.36 6.88
N LEU A 446 26.81 12.37 6.49
CA LEU A 446 26.42 11.85 5.18
C LEU A 446 27.13 12.65 4.08
N PRO A 447 27.49 12.03 2.94
CA PRO A 447 28.03 12.75 1.78
C PRO A 447 27.12 13.92 1.41
N THR A 448 27.72 15.05 1.03
CA THR A 448 26.96 16.29 0.78
C THR A 448 25.97 16.12 -0.36
N ASP A 449 26.38 15.45 -1.45
CA ASP A 449 25.53 15.22 -2.62
C ASP A 449 24.39 14.26 -2.30
N PHE A 450 24.65 13.22 -1.48
CA PHE A 450 23.60 12.31 -1.00
C PHE A 450 22.60 13.02 -0.09
N SER A 451 23.08 13.82 0.87
CA SER A 451 22.23 14.63 1.75
C SER A 451 21.37 15.62 0.96
N ALA A 452 21.95 16.29 -0.04
CA ALA A 452 21.24 17.19 -0.93
C ALA A 452 20.18 16.45 -1.75
N HIS A 453 20.47 15.22 -2.20
CA HIS A 453 19.52 14.38 -2.91
C HIS A 453 18.31 14.00 -2.05
N LEU A 454 18.53 13.69 -0.76
CA LEU A 454 17.45 13.42 0.19
C LEU A 454 16.58 14.67 0.46
N VAL A 455 17.17 15.86 0.54
CA VAL A 455 16.43 17.10 0.82
C VAL A 455 15.69 17.62 -0.41
N ASN A 456 16.29 17.48 -1.60
CA ASN A 456 15.70 17.92 -2.87
C ASN A 456 14.60 16.97 -3.38
N SER A 457 14.31 15.89 -2.64
CA SER A 457 13.17 15.03 -2.90
C SER A 457 11.84 15.77 -2.65
N MET A 458 10.75 15.21 -3.16
CA MET A 458 9.46 15.90 -3.15
C MET A 458 8.97 16.13 -1.73
N GLN A 459 8.69 17.37 -1.33
CA GLN A 459 8.10 17.59 -0.02
C GLN A 459 6.65 17.10 0.02
N ILE A 460 6.27 16.49 1.13
CA ILE A 460 4.94 15.93 1.37
C ILE A 460 3.78 16.89 1.04
N ASP A 461 3.95 18.19 1.23
CA ASP A 461 2.92 19.20 0.92
C ASP A 461 2.80 19.47 -0.59
N ALA A 462 3.89 19.30 -1.34
CA ALA A 462 3.88 19.32 -2.80
C ALA A 462 3.26 18.03 -3.38
N VAL A 463 3.37 16.91 -2.66
CA VAL A 463 2.69 15.66 -3.00
C VAL A 463 1.18 15.76 -2.75
N ALA A 464 0.77 16.26 -1.58
CA ALA A 464 -0.63 16.36 -1.15
C ALA A 464 -1.45 17.46 -1.85
N SER A 465 -0.86 18.22 -2.78
CA SER A 465 -1.47 19.39 -3.42
C SER A 465 -1.73 19.23 -4.93
N GLN A 466 -1.48 18.05 -5.51
CA GLN A 466 -1.54 17.86 -6.96
C GLN A 466 -2.97 17.67 -7.53
N PRO A 467 -3.25 18.10 -8.78
CA PRO A 467 -4.61 18.26 -9.30
C PRO A 467 -5.39 16.97 -9.58
N MET A 468 -4.74 15.82 -9.73
CA MET A 468 -5.43 14.52 -9.81
C MET A 468 -5.80 13.96 -8.43
N GLN A 469 -5.12 14.40 -7.37
CA GLN A 469 -5.72 14.36 -6.03
C GLN A 469 -6.86 15.36 -5.90
N GLY A 470 -7.16 16.18 -6.92
CA GLY A 470 -8.40 16.90 -7.07
C GLY A 470 -9.62 15.99 -7.22
N ALA A 471 -9.47 14.75 -7.69
CA ALA A 471 -10.53 13.74 -7.64
C ALA A 471 -10.71 13.23 -6.19
N LEU A 472 -9.60 12.94 -5.49
CA LEU A 472 -9.58 12.65 -4.04
C LEU A 472 -9.98 13.85 -3.15
N ARG A 473 -9.75 15.10 -3.59
CA ARG A 473 -10.17 16.36 -2.93
C ARG A 473 -11.59 16.75 -3.31
N ARG A 474 -12.13 16.27 -4.43
CA ARG A 474 -13.57 16.38 -4.73
C ARG A 474 -14.36 15.29 -3.99
N GLN A 475 -13.69 14.24 -3.50
CA GLN A 475 -14.18 13.26 -2.53
C GLN A 475 -14.11 13.74 -1.07
N HIS A 476 -13.68 14.98 -0.81
CA HIS A 476 -13.72 15.59 0.51
C HIS A 476 -14.01 17.09 0.43
N PRO A 477 -15.26 17.56 0.53
CA PRO A 477 -15.50 18.88 1.06
C PRO A 477 -15.33 18.76 2.57
N TYR A 478 -14.15 19.06 3.14
CA TYR A 478 -13.90 19.78 4.41
C TYR A 478 -12.41 19.79 4.76
#